data_AF-A0A534K7R3-F1
#
_entry.id   AF-A0A534K7R3-F1
#
_cell.length_a   1.000
_cell.length_b   1.000
_cell.length_c   1.000
_cell.angle_alpha   90.00
_cell.angle_beta   90.00
_cell.angle_gamma   90.00
#
_symmetry.space_group_name_H-M   'P 1'
#
loop_
_entity.id
_entity.type
_entity.pdbx_description
1 polymer ?
#
loop_
_entity_poly.entity_id
_entity_poly.type
_entity_poly.pdbx_seq_one_letter_code
_entity_poly.pdbx_strand_id
1 'polypeptide(L)'
;MEIGCGVRVRDFGGRRYLYFWHYERENGRSLRREDYIGRVGAERARSEALRRMAAYHRRAEQELARRRAQIERLVASHTST
;
A
#
# COMPACT_ATOMS: atom_id res chain seq x y z
N MET A 1 -0.81 12.09 -3.81
CA MET A 1 -1.19 10.77 -3.27
C MET A 1 0.03 9.87 -3.32
N GLU A 2 0.46 9.42 -2.16
CA GLU A 2 1.45 8.39 -1.93
C GLU A 2 0.81 7.00 -2.11
N ILE A 3 1.57 6.09 -2.71
CA ILE A 3 1.21 4.70 -2.95
C ILE A 3 2.35 3.86 -2.39
N GLY A 4 2.00 2.81 -1.64
CA GLY A 4 2.99 1.92 -1.04
C GLY A 4 2.36 1.06 0.03
N CYS A 5 2.93 -0.12 0.20
CA CYS A 5 2.66 -1.01 1.32
C CYS A 5 3.91 -1.76 1.75
N GLY A 6 3.86 -2.38 2.91
CA GLY A 6 4.90 -3.28 3.36
C GLY A 6 4.61 -3.86 4.73
N VAL A 7 5.60 -4.57 5.26
CA VAL A 7 5.54 -5.15 6.60
C VAL A 7 6.58 -4.45 7.48
N ARG A 8 6.20 -4.16 8.71
CA ARG A 8 7.09 -3.64 9.75
C ARG A 8 7.00 -4.53 10.98
N VAL A 9 8.13 -4.76 11.63
CA VAL A 9 8.18 -5.40 12.94
C VAL A 9 8.08 -4.30 14.00
N ARG A 10 7.21 -4.50 14.99
CA ARG A 10 7.16 -3.68 16.20
C ARG A 10 7.44 -4.55 17.43
N ASP A 11 8.26 -4.02 18.32
CA ASP A 11 8.66 -4.70 19.57
C ASP A 11 7.95 -4.04 20.75
N PHE A 12 7.21 -4.84 21.53
CA PHE A 12 6.50 -4.39 22.73
C PHE A 12 6.66 -5.43 23.85
N GLY A 13 7.25 -5.03 24.98
CA GLY A 13 7.40 -5.89 26.16
C GLY A 13 8.13 -7.21 25.87
N GLY A 14 9.20 -7.16 25.08
CA GLY A 14 9.98 -8.35 24.68
C GLY A 14 9.32 -9.26 23.64
N ARG A 15 8.15 -8.87 23.12
CA ARG A 15 7.42 -9.61 22.07
C ARG A 15 7.45 -8.83 20.77
N ARG A 16 7.68 -9.54 19.67
CA ARG A 16 7.79 -8.96 18.32
C ARG A 16 6.57 -9.27 17.49
N TYR A 17 6.05 -8.26 16.82
CA TYR A 17 4.77 -8.33 16.10
C TYR A 17 4.91 -7.78 14.69
N LEU A 18 4.26 -8.44 13.73
CA LEU A 18 4.16 -7.99 12.35
C LEU A 18 2.96 -7.06 12.19
N TYR A 19 3.23 -5.91 11.61
CA TYR A 19 2.24 -4.94 11.17
C TYR A 19 2.35 -4.78 9.66
N PHE A 20 1.22 -4.87 8.97
CA PHE A 20 1.12 -4.49 7.56
C PHE A 20 0.78 -3.01 7.50
N TRP A 21 1.59 -2.22 6.79
CA TRP A 21 1.31 -0.82 6.54
C TRP A 21 0.96 -0.61 5.08
N HIS A 22 0.04 0.31 4.80
CA HIS A 22 -0.34 0.68 3.44
C HIS A 22 -0.92 2.09 3.38
N TYR A 23 -0.82 2.73 2.22
CA TYR A 23 -1.52 3.98 1.95
C TYR A 23 -2.93 3.72 1.42
N GLU A 24 -3.92 4.32 2.07
CA GLU A 24 -5.31 4.38 1.62
C GLU A 24 -5.64 5.76 1.05
N ARG A 25 -6.67 5.81 0.21
CA ARG A 25 -7.24 7.06 -0.28
C ARG A 25 -8.47 7.42 0.56
N GLU A 26 -8.41 8.57 1.21
CA GLU A 26 -9.53 9.12 1.97
C GLU A 26 -9.68 10.59 1.61
N ASN A 27 -10.84 10.98 1.04
CA ASN A 27 -11.15 12.37 0.67
C ASN A 27 -10.06 13.08 -0.15
N GLY A 28 -9.44 12.34 -1.10
CA GLY A 28 -8.38 12.86 -1.96
C GLY A 28 -6.99 12.94 -1.31
N ARG A 29 -6.86 12.59 -0.03
CA ARG A 29 -5.60 12.51 0.70
C ARG A 29 -5.12 11.06 0.78
N SER A 30 -3.80 10.91 0.93
CA SER A 30 -3.18 9.63 1.28
C SER A 30 -3.12 9.52 2.79
N LEU A 31 -3.70 8.45 3.34
CA LEU A 31 -3.59 8.14 4.74
C LEU A 31 -2.80 6.83 4.90
N ARG A 32 -1.75 6.86 5.72
CA ARG A 32 -1.00 5.66 6.06
C ARG A 32 -1.73 4.91 7.18
N ARG A 33 -2.20 3.70 6.89
CA ARG A 33 -2.76 2.76 7.87
C ARG A 33 -1.73 1.71 8.27
N GLU A 34 -1.86 1.19 9.48
CA GLU A 34 -1.09 0.04 9.96
C GLU A 34 -2.01 -0.96 10.65
N ASP A 35 -2.04 -2.19 10.14
CA ASP A 35 -2.84 -3.29 10.67
C ASP A 35 -1.96 -4.31 11.37
N TYR A 36 -2.36 -4.72 12.57
CA TYR A 36 -1.74 -5.86 13.23
C TYR A 36 -2.04 -7.17 12.48
N ILE A 37 -1.00 -7.98 12.26
CA ILE A 37 -1.10 -9.26 11.54
C ILE A 37 -0.90 -10.46 12.45
N GLY A 38 0.07 -10.39 13.36
CA GLY A 38 0.43 -11.52 14.21
C GLY A 38 1.81 -11.39 14.82
N ARG A 39 2.26 -12.43 15.53
CA ARG A 39 3.63 -12.51 16.06
C ARG A 39 4.63 -12.81 14.95
N VAL A 40 5.84 -12.29 15.09
CA VAL A 40 6.97 -12.69 14.24
C VAL A 40 7.21 -14.20 14.40
N GLY A 41 7.43 -14.88 13.27
CA GLY A 41 7.68 -16.33 13.22
C GLY A 41 6.44 -17.21 13.09
N ALA A 42 5.23 -16.64 13.23
CA ALA A 42 4.01 -17.39 12.96
C ALA A 42 3.77 -17.52 11.45
N GLU A 43 3.72 -18.75 10.92
CA GLU A 43 3.54 -19.00 9.49
C GLU A 43 2.23 -18.40 8.94
N ARG A 44 1.16 -18.44 9.75
CA ARG A 44 -0.11 -17.78 9.44
C ARG A 44 0.05 -16.26 9.27
N ALA A 45 0.87 -15.62 10.10
CA ALA A 45 1.12 -14.18 10.02
C ALA A 45 1.93 -13.83 8.77
N ARG A 46 2.91 -14.65 8.41
CA ARG A 46 3.69 -14.51 7.17
C ARG A 46 2.79 -14.66 5.93
N SER A 47 1.99 -15.71 5.89
CA SER A 47 1.04 -15.97 4.79
C SER A 47 0.04 -14.82 4.63
N GLU A 48 -0.50 -14.32 5.75
CA GLU A 48 -1.42 -13.19 5.73
C GLU A 48 -0.78 -11.89 5.23
N ALA A 49 0.43 -11.58 5.68
CA ALA A 49 1.16 -10.41 5.22
C ALA A 49 1.40 -10.43 3.69
N LEU A 50 1.82 -11.58 3.14
CA LEU A 50 2.00 -11.76 1.70
C LEU A 50 0.69 -11.59 0.93
N ARG A 51 -0.42 -12.16 1.43
CA ARG A 51 -1.75 -11.98 0.83
C ARG A 51 -2.15 -10.51 0.77
N ARG A 52 -1.94 -9.76 1.85
CA ARG A 52 -2.27 -8.32 1.89
C ARG A 52 -1.39 -7.50 0.96
N MET A 53 -0.09 -7.79 0.89
CA MET A 53 0.81 -7.16 -0.09
C MET A 53 0.34 -7.41 -1.53
N ALA A 54 0.05 -8.66 -1.89
CA ALA A 54 -0.44 -8.99 -3.23
C ALA A 54 -1.77 -8.29 -3.57
N ALA A 55 -2.70 -8.25 -2.61
CA ALA A 55 -3.96 -7.54 -2.78
C ALA A 55 -3.76 -6.02 -2.93
N TYR A 56 -2.81 -5.43 -2.20
CA TYR A 56 -2.47 -4.02 -2.33
C TYR A 56 -1.84 -3.71 -3.68
N HIS A 57 -0.81 -4.46 -4.10
CA HIS A 57 -0.12 -4.24 -5.37
C HIS A 57 -1.08 -4.26 -6.56
N ARG A 58 -1.98 -5.24 -6.62
CA ARG A 58 -3.01 -5.29 -7.67
C ARG A 58 -3.90 -4.05 -7.72
N ARG A 59 -4.30 -3.50 -6.56
CA ARG A 59 -5.07 -2.24 -6.51
C ARG A 59 -4.22 -1.04 -6.92
N ALA A 60 -2.97 -1.01 -6.46
CA ALA A 60 -2.01 0.05 -6.76
C ALA A 60 -1.68 0.12 -8.26
N GLU A 61 -1.53 -1.02 -8.93
CA GLU A 61 -1.33 -1.10 -10.39
C GLU A 61 -2.49 -0.43 -11.15
N GLN A 62 -3.73 -0.73 -10.77
CA GLN A 62 -4.90 -0.13 -11.41
C GLN A 62 -4.98 1.39 -11.19
N GLU A 63 -4.62 1.86 -10.00
CA GLU A 63 -4.61 3.29 -9.68
C GLU A 63 -3.48 4.00 -10.43
N LEU A 64 -2.28 3.42 -10.48
CA LEU A 64 -1.15 3.94 -11.25
C LEU A 64 -1.47 4.01 -12.74
N ALA A 65 -2.07 2.97 -13.31
CA ALA A 65 -2.50 2.96 -14.71
C ALA A 65 -3.52 4.08 -15.01
N ARG A 66 -4.54 4.23 -14.16
CA ARG A 66 -5.53 5.32 -14.29
C ARG A 66 -4.89 6.70 -14.26
N ARG A 67 -3.97 6.93 -13.33
CA ARG A 67 -3.25 8.21 -13.19
C ARG A 67 -2.36 8.50 -14.38
N ARG A 68 -1.59 7.50 -14.82
CA ARG A 68 -0.71 7.63 -15.98
C ARG A 68 -1.52 8.08 -17.20
N ALA A 69 -2.63 7.41 -17.48
CA ALA A 69 -3.51 7.77 -18.59
C ALA A 69 -4.10 9.19 -18.46
N GLN A 70 -4.46 9.63 -17.24
CA GLN A 70 -4.93 11.01 -17.03
C GLN A 70 -3.83 12.05 -17.28
N ILE A 71 -2.62 11.80 -16.78
CA ILE A 71 -1.47 12.69 -16.95
C ILE A 71 -1.08 12.76 -18.43
N GLU A 72 -1.00 11.62 -19.12
CA GLU A 72 -0.72 11.54 -20.55
C GLU A 72 -1.70 12.38 -21.39
N ARG A 73 -3.01 12.32 -21.08
CA ARG A 73 -4.02 13.16 -21.74
C ARG A 73 -3.80 14.66 -21.51
N LEU A 74 -3.48 15.06 -20.27
CA LEU A 74 -3.22 16.45 -19.92
C LEU A 74 -1.95 16.98 -20.61
N VAL A 75 -0.90 16.16 -20.70
CA VAL A 75 0.33 16.53 -21.42
C VAL A 75 0.05 16.72 -22.91
N ALA A 76 -0.70 15.79 -23.54
CA ALA A 76 -1.06 15.89 -24.95
C ALA A 76 -1.89 17.15 -25.25
N SER A 77 -2.85 17.52 -24.38
CA SER A 77 -3.66 18.72 -24.59
C SER A 77 -2.84 20.02 -24.48
N HIS A 78 -1.82 20.06 -23.63
CA HIS A 78 -0.95 21.24 -23.48
C HIS A 78 0.06 21.40 -24.62
N THR A 79 0.43 20.30 -25.30
CA THR A 79 1.44 20.33 -26.38
C THR A 79 0.81 20.67 -27.74
N SER A 80 -0.51 20.55 -27.88
CA SER A 80 -1.25 20.88 -29.11
C SER A 80 -1.70 22.35 -29.20
N THR A 81 -1.16 23.23 -28.34
CA THR A 81 -1.40 24.69 -28.33
C THR A 81 -0.11 25.41 -28.69
#